data_AF-A0A2T2UWK8-F1
#
_entry.id   AF-A0A2T2UWK8-F1
#
_cell.length_a   1.000
_cell.length_b   1.000
_cell.length_c   1.000
_cell.angle_alpha   90.00
_cell.angle_beta   90.00
_cell.angle_gamma   90.00
#
_symmetry.space_group_name_H-M   'P 1'
#
loop_
_entity.id
_entity.type
_entity.pdbx_description
1 polymer ?
#
loop_
_entity_poly.entity_id
_entity_poly.type
_entity_poly.pdbx_seq_one_letter_code
_entity_poly.pdbx_strand_id
1 'polypeptide(L)'
;MSASSLQTQTADTPVDTDEPVQVLHDEIEESLRGALDDQWAEVLDEWRGAAPSQRKAVKAYVSGLRNRILRALLDIDTEEELQRGLATQYIEMKCHWTMLNTQIQHQTARDGQADENLIYRATCVSLIIQNLEPLLSQERVDNLTAFLAEPLE
;
A
#
# COMPACT_ATOMS: atom_id res chain seq x y z
N MET A 1 -36.33 -56.25 16.25
CA MET A 1 -36.52 -55.37 15.09
C MET A 1 -35.89 -54.03 15.42
N SER A 2 -35.11 -53.53 14.46
CA SER A 2 -34.06 -52.52 14.60
C SER A 2 -34.56 -51.10 14.89
N ALA A 3 -33.66 -50.30 15.46
CA ALA A 3 -33.78 -48.89 15.80
C ALA A 3 -34.04 -47.98 14.58
N SER A 4 -34.65 -46.83 14.84
CA SER A 4 -34.38 -45.61 14.06
C SER A 4 -34.64 -44.38 14.93
N SER A 5 -33.52 -43.81 15.38
CA SER A 5 -33.40 -42.46 15.92
C SER A 5 -33.56 -41.46 14.77
N LEU A 6 -34.41 -40.45 14.92
CA LEU A 6 -34.40 -39.29 14.03
C LEU A 6 -33.88 -38.09 14.84
N GLN A 7 -32.59 -37.82 14.62
CA GLN A 7 -31.92 -36.58 14.97
C GLN A 7 -32.62 -35.42 14.26
N THR A 8 -33.08 -34.45 15.03
CA THR A 8 -33.56 -33.16 14.51
C THR A 8 -32.33 -32.32 14.19
N GLN A 9 -32.20 -31.96 12.91
CA GLN A 9 -31.17 -31.08 12.36
C GLN A 9 -31.11 -29.77 13.14
N THR A 10 -29.94 -29.48 13.71
CA THR A 10 -29.55 -28.12 14.08
C THR A 10 -29.41 -27.32 12.79
N ALA A 11 -30.18 -26.23 12.69
CA ALA A 11 -30.11 -25.29 11.60
C ALA A 11 -28.68 -24.76 11.44
N ASP A 12 -28.11 -24.92 10.24
CA ASP A 12 -26.93 -24.18 9.79
C ASP A 12 -27.25 -22.69 9.88
N THR A 13 -26.70 -22.06 10.91
CA THR A 13 -26.51 -20.60 10.88
C THR A 13 -25.35 -20.38 9.90
N PRO A 14 -25.48 -19.54 8.86
CA PRO A 14 -24.33 -19.19 8.04
C PRO A 14 -23.30 -18.56 8.97
N VAL A 15 -22.17 -19.23 9.16
CA VAL A 15 -21.01 -18.62 9.82
C VAL A 15 -20.58 -17.50 8.89
N ASP A 16 -20.64 -16.27 9.39
CA ASP A 16 -20.36 -15.03 8.68
C ASP A 16 -18.92 -15.10 8.12
N THR A 17 -18.79 -15.45 6.84
CA THR A 17 -17.48 -15.61 6.18
C THR A 17 -16.78 -14.28 5.93
N ASP A 18 -17.46 -13.16 6.18
CA ASP A 18 -17.01 -11.81 5.84
C ASP A 18 -16.29 -11.10 7.00
N GLU A 19 -16.36 -11.65 8.22
CA GLU A 19 -15.71 -11.09 9.42
C GLU A 19 -14.17 -10.91 9.26
N PRO A 20 -13.42 -11.85 8.66
CA PRO A 20 -11.99 -11.67 8.39
C PRO A 20 -11.68 -10.58 7.35
N VAL A 21 -12.54 -10.41 6.35
CA VAL A 21 -12.35 -9.43 5.26
C VAL A 21 -12.58 -8.03 5.77
N GLN A 22 -13.65 -7.83 6.56
CA GLN A 22 -13.96 -6.52 7.13
C GLN A 22 -12.87 -6.03 8.07
N VAL A 23 -12.28 -6.92 8.89
CA VAL A 23 -11.14 -6.57 9.76
C VAL A 23 -9.96 -6.07 8.93
N LEU A 24 -9.61 -6.76 7.84
CA LEU A 24 -8.53 -6.32 6.95
C LEU A 24 -8.84 -5.00 6.25
N HIS A 25 -10.09 -4.76 5.85
CA HIS A 25 -10.51 -3.47 5.31
C HIS A 25 -10.30 -2.33 6.31
N ASP A 26 -10.68 -2.54 7.57
CA ASP A 26 -10.50 -1.54 8.62
C ASP A 26 -9.00 -1.26 8.85
N GLU A 27 -8.15 -2.28 8.89
CA GLU A 27 -6.69 -2.15 9.00
C GLU A 27 -6.07 -1.40 7.81
N ILE A 28 -6.54 -1.69 6.59
CA ILE A 28 -6.14 -0.99 5.36
C ILE A 28 -6.54 0.48 5.41
N GLU A 29 -7.77 0.78 5.82
CA GLU A 29 -8.25 2.15 5.94
C GLU A 29 -7.45 2.92 6.99
N GLU A 30 -7.20 2.33 8.17
CA GLU A 30 -6.40 2.94 9.22
C GLU A 30 -4.99 3.26 8.74
N SER A 31 -4.32 2.26 8.11
CA SER A 31 -2.94 2.38 7.65
C SER A 31 -2.77 3.42 6.53
N LEU A 32 -3.73 3.47 5.59
CA LEU A 32 -3.59 4.33 4.42
C LEU A 32 -4.29 5.69 4.57
N ARG A 33 -5.45 5.79 5.23
CA ARG A 33 -6.12 7.08 5.43
C ARG A 33 -5.66 7.81 6.68
N GLY A 34 -5.16 7.10 7.70
CA GLY A 34 -4.87 7.65 9.02
C GLY A 34 -3.81 8.76 9.00
N ALA A 35 -2.58 8.43 9.42
CA ALA A 35 -1.55 9.45 9.67
C ALA A 35 -0.86 9.99 8.40
N LEU A 36 -1.10 9.39 7.22
CA LEU A 36 -0.34 9.71 6.00
C LEU A 36 -0.50 11.17 5.55
N ASP A 37 -1.69 11.77 5.67
CA ASP A 37 -1.90 13.15 5.23
C ASP A 37 -1.15 14.18 6.08
N ASP A 38 -0.96 13.86 7.37
CA ASP A 38 -0.20 14.67 8.32
C ASP A 38 1.31 14.43 8.16
N GLN A 39 1.75 13.17 8.04
CA GLN A 39 3.16 12.83 7.75
C GLN A 39 3.64 13.48 6.45
N TRP A 40 2.83 13.49 5.39
CA TRP A 40 3.17 14.21 4.17
C TRP A 40 3.22 15.72 4.37
N ALA A 41 2.34 16.28 5.21
CA ALA A 41 2.39 17.71 5.51
C ALA A 41 3.70 18.07 6.20
N GLU A 42 4.11 17.30 7.21
CA GLU A 42 5.37 17.48 7.92
C GLU A 42 6.57 17.39 6.98
N VAL A 43 6.66 16.32 6.18
CA VAL A 43 7.72 16.15 5.17
C VAL A 43 7.77 17.32 4.20
N LEU A 44 6.63 17.79 3.70
CA LEU A 44 6.60 18.88 2.72
C LEU A 44 6.89 20.25 3.34
N ASP A 45 6.63 20.44 4.63
CA ASP A 45 6.96 21.68 5.36
C ASP A 45 8.48 21.83 5.58
N GLU A 46 9.22 20.72 5.64
CA GLU A 46 10.69 20.74 5.66
C GLU A 46 11.29 21.27 4.34
N TRP A 47 10.51 21.28 3.25
CA TRP A 47 10.93 21.77 1.94
C TRP A 47 11.00 23.30 1.87
N ARG A 48 11.94 23.92 2.58
CA ARG A 48 12.03 25.39 2.74
C ARG A 48 12.09 26.19 1.43
N GLY A 49 12.68 25.63 0.37
CA GLY A 49 12.83 26.29 -0.93
C GLY A 49 11.61 26.21 -1.86
N ALA A 50 10.62 25.35 -1.56
CA ALA A 50 9.47 25.18 -2.44
C ALA A 50 8.46 26.32 -2.38
N ALA A 51 7.93 26.65 -3.56
CA ALA A 51 6.69 27.39 -3.66
C ALA A 51 5.51 26.54 -3.12
N PRO A 52 4.46 27.17 -2.55
CA PRO A 52 3.27 26.46 -2.09
C PRO A 52 2.61 25.57 -3.16
N SER A 53 2.69 25.98 -4.43
CA SER A 53 2.19 25.19 -5.56
C SER A 53 2.96 23.89 -5.78
N GLN A 54 4.27 23.86 -5.54
CA GLN A 54 5.09 22.66 -5.65
C GLN A 54 4.74 21.65 -4.56
N ARG A 55 4.63 22.09 -3.30
CA ARG A 55 4.18 21.24 -2.19
C ARG A 55 2.79 20.67 -2.47
N LYS A 56 1.85 21.52 -2.91
CA LYS A 56 0.51 21.09 -3.29
C LYS A 56 0.52 20.06 -4.42
N ALA A 57 1.39 20.24 -5.42
CA ALA A 57 1.52 19.28 -6.52
C ALA A 57 2.05 17.91 -6.04
N VAL A 58 3.06 17.89 -5.16
CA VAL A 58 3.56 16.64 -4.58
C VAL A 58 2.48 15.97 -3.71
N LYS A 59 1.79 16.73 -2.85
CA LYS A 59 0.68 16.19 -2.04
C LYS A 59 -0.40 15.59 -2.92
N ALA A 60 -0.87 16.32 -3.93
CA ALA A 60 -1.90 15.82 -4.86
C ALA A 60 -1.46 14.55 -5.59
N TYR A 61 -0.18 14.46 -5.96
CA TYR A 61 0.39 13.27 -6.58
C TYR A 61 0.32 12.04 -5.67
N VAL A 62 0.83 12.13 -4.44
CA VAL A 62 0.86 10.99 -3.52
C VAL A 62 -0.51 10.63 -2.96
N SER A 63 -1.38 11.62 -2.72
CA SER A 63 -2.79 11.35 -2.40
C SER A 63 -3.48 10.62 -3.55
N GLY A 64 -3.15 10.94 -4.80
CA GLY A 64 -3.68 10.23 -5.98
C GLY A 64 -3.27 8.77 -6.03
N LEU A 65 -2.00 8.45 -5.70
CA LEU A 65 -1.52 7.07 -5.61
C LEU A 65 -2.24 6.31 -4.49
N ARG A 66 -2.23 6.85 -3.27
CA ARG A 66 -2.91 6.26 -2.12
C ARG A 66 -4.39 5.99 -2.40
N ASN A 67 -5.11 6.98 -2.92
CA ASN A 67 -6.55 6.84 -3.15
C ASN A 67 -6.87 5.78 -4.20
N ARG A 68 -5.97 5.54 -5.16
CA ARG A 68 -6.11 4.43 -6.12
C ARG A 68 -5.94 3.07 -5.44
N ILE A 69 -4.90 2.93 -4.62
CA ILE A 69 -4.65 1.71 -3.82
C ILE A 69 -5.86 1.41 -2.94
N LEU A 70 -6.30 2.39 -2.16
CA LEU A 70 -7.46 2.25 -1.27
C LEU A 70 -8.70 1.79 -2.02
N ARG A 71 -9.05 2.43 -3.13
CA ARG A 71 -10.21 2.00 -3.92
C ARG A 71 -10.04 0.56 -4.42
N ALA A 72 -8.88 0.23 -4.98
CA ALA A 72 -8.63 -1.10 -5.53
C ALA A 72 -8.70 -2.22 -4.47
N LEU A 73 -8.29 -1.93 -3.23
CA LEU A 73 -8.34 -2.91 -2.13
C LEU A 73 -9.73 -3.04 -1.52
N LEU A 74 -10.43 -1.91 -1.28
CA LEU A 74 -11.74 -1.90 -0.63
C LEU A 74 -12.88 -2.42 -1.53
N ASP A 75 -12.63 -2.56 -2.82
CA ASP A 75 -13.58 -3.17 -3.78
C ASP A 75 -13.48 -4.72 -3.79
N ILE A 76 -12.64 -5.34 -2.94
CA ILE A 76 -12.42 -6.80 -2.89
C ILE A 76 -13.16 -7.44 -1.72
N ASP A 77 -14.01 -8.43 -1.99
CA ASP A 77 -14.90 -9.02 -0.98
C ASP A 77 -14.40 -10.34 -0.38
N THR A 78 -13.20 -10.82 -0.77
CA THR A 78 -12.64 -12.09 -0.26
C THR A 78 -11.24 -11.92 0.29
N GLU A 79 -10.94 -12.63 1.39
CA GLU A 79 -9.65 -12.50 2.08
C GLU A 79 -8.47 -12.86 1.17
N GLU A 80 -8.60 -13.96 0.41
CA GLU A 80 -7.54 -14.43 -0.46
C GLU A 80 -7.23 -13.42 -1.57
N GLU A 81 -8.26 -12.86 -2.21
CA GLU A 81 -8.09 -11.82 -3.22
C GLU A 81 -7.54 -10.53 -2.61
N LEU A 82 -7.95 -10.17 -1.39
CA LEU A 82 -7.50 -8.97 -0.71
C LEU A 82 -6.01 -9.07 -0.36
N GLN A 83 -5.55 -10.23 0.13
CA GLN A 83 -4.13 -10.50 0.36
C GLN A 83 -3.30 -10.45 -0.93
N ARG A 84 -3.85 -10.94 -2.05
CA ARG A 84 -3.20 -10.81 -3.38
C ARG A 84 -3.20 -9.36 -3.86
N GLY A 85 -4.29 -8.63 -3.60
CA GLY A 85 -4.44 -7.20 -3.86
C GLY A 85 -3.36 -6.42 -3.13
N LEU A 86 -3.21 -6.62 -1.82
CA LEU A 86 -2.17 -6.00 -0.99
C LEU A 86 -0.77 -6.24 -1.55
N ALA A 87 -0.45 -7.49 -1.91
CA ALA A 87 0.84 -7.82 -2.51
C ALA A 87 1.07 -7.07 -3.84
N THR A 88 0.03 -6.99 -4.67
CA THR A 88 0.07 -6.27 -5.96
C THR A 88 0.30 -4.78 -5.76
N GLN A 89 -0.44 -4.15 -4.83
CA GLN A 89 -0.31 -2.72 -4.53
C GLN A 89 1.05 -2.39 -3.91
N TYR A 90 1.57 -3.26 -3.04
CA TYR A 90 2.94 -3.13 -2.50
C TYR A 90 4.00 -3.20 -3.60
N ILE A 91 3.90 -4.16 -4.53
CA ILE A 91 4.78 -4.24 -5.69
C ILE A 91 4.68 -2.97 -6.53
N GLU A 92 3.47 -2.49 -6.85
CA GLU A 92 3.28 -1.26 -7.63
C GLU A 92 4.01 -0.08 -6.96
N MET A 93 3.88 0.07 -5.64
CA MET A 93 4.55 1.14 -4.91
C MET A 93 6.07 0.99 -4.86
N LYS A 94 6.61 -0.22 -4.66
CA LYS A 94 8.05 -0.47 -4.75
C LYS A 94 8.59 -0.13 -6.13
N CYS A 95 7.92 -0.57 -7.20
CA CYS A 95 8.29 -0.23 -8.59
C CYS A 95 8.28 1.28 -8.80
N HIS A 96 7.23 1.95 -8.31
CA HIS A 96 7.11 3.40 -8.42
C HIS A 96 8.23 4.15 -7.69
N TRP A 97 8.56 3.71 -6.47
CA TRP A 97 9.69 4.22 -5.70
C TRP A 97 11.02 3.95 -6.41
N THR A 98 11.24 2.76 -6.97
CA THR A 98 12.43 2.43 -7.76
C THR A 98 12.58 3.35 -8.96
N MET A 99 11.50 3.62 -9.70
CA MET A 99 11.52 4.55 -10.82
C MET A 99 11.95 5.97 -10.40
N LEU A 100 11.40 6.47 -9.28
CA LEU A 100 11.78 7.79 -8.75
C LEU A 100 13.26 7.82 -8.34
N ASN A 101 13.75 6.80 -7.63
CA ASN A 101 15.14 6.73 -7.22
C ASN A 101 16.12 6.60 -8.39
N THR A 102 15.77 5.85 -9.43
CA THR A 102 16.57 5.80 -10.66
C THR A 102 16.67 7.17 -11.32
N GLN A 103 15.59 7.95 -11.36
CA GLN A 103 15.62 9.32 -11.88
C GLN A 103 16.48 10.25 -11.03
N ILE A 104 16.37 10.16 -9.70
CA ILE A 104 17.19 10.92 -8.74
C ILE A 104 18.67 10.61 -8.95
N GLN A 105 19.03 9.33 -9.03
CA GLN A 105 20.42 8.90 -9.24
C GLN A 105 20.96 9.38 -10.59
N HIS A 106 20.17 9.28 -11.66
CA HIS A 106 20.56 9.76 -12.99
C HIS A 106 20.78 11.28 -13.01
N GLN A 107 19.86 12.07 -12.42
CA GLN A 107 20.03 13.53 -12.33
C GLN A 107 21.24 13.91 -11.48
N THR A 108 21.43 13.25 -10.33
CA THR A 108 22.58 13.48 -9.47
C THR A 108 23.90 13.18 -10.19
N ALA A 109 23.96 12.09 -10.95
CA ALA A 109 25.15 11.74 -11.73
C ALA A 109 25.44 12.73 -12.87
N ARG A 110 24.40 13.29 -13.50
CA ARG A 110 24.54 14.22 -14.64
C ARG A 110 24.80 15.67 -14.23
N ASP A 111 24.07 16.15 -13.22
CA ASP A 111 23.99 17.58 -12.86
C ASP A 111 24.56 17.89 -11.46
N GLY A 112 25.04 16.88 -10.74
CA GLY A 112 25.56 17.00 -9.37
C GLY A 112 24.48 17.11 -8.28
N GLN A 113 23.21 17.28 -8.67
CA GLN A 113 22.05 17.31 -7.78
C GLN A 113 20.79 16.88 -8.53
N ALA A 114 19.85 16.27 -7.81
CA ALA A 114 18.52 15.97 -8.34
C ALA A 114 17.53 17.10 -8.06
N ASP A 115 16.46 17.18 -8.87
CA ASP A 115 15.30 18.02 -8.60
C ASP A 115 14.70 17.63 -7.25
N GLU A 116 14.63 18.60 -6.33
CA GLU A 116 14.02 18.40 -5.00
C GLU A 116 12.57 17.90 -5.11
N ASN A 117 11.82 18.27 -6.16
CA ASN A 117 10.48 17.74 -6.39
C ASN A 117 10.47 16.21 -6.50
N LEU A 118 11.47 15.60 -7.14
CA LEU A 118 11.59 14.15 -7.22
C LEU A 118 11.94 13.55 -5.87
N ILE A 119 12.83 14.19 -5.11
CA ILE A 119 13.24 13.75 -3.77
C ILE A 119 12.02 13.69 -2.85
N TYR A 120 11.25 14.79 -2.75
CA TYR A 120 10.07 14.84 -1.88
C TYR A 120 8.96 13.88 -2.34
N ARG A 121 8.79 13.64 -3.64
CA ARG A 121 7.90 12.57 -4.14
C ARG A 121 8.35 11.20 -3.67
N ALA A 122 9.64 10.88 -3.82
CA ALA A 122 10.19 9.59 -3.41
C ALA A 122 10.01 9.38 -1.91
N THR A 123 10.31 10.38 -1.08
CA THR A 123 10.10 10.35 0.37
C THR A 123 8.63 10.11 0.73
N CYS A 124 7.70 10.85 0.12
CA CYS A 124 6.27 10.68 0.41
C CYS A 124 5.73 9.32 -0.05
N VAL A 125 6.25 8.76 -1.16
CA VAL A 125 5.93 7.40 -1.60
C VAL A 125 6.49 6.35 -0.65
N SER A 126 7.67 6.55 -0.08
CA SER A 126 8.21 5.65 0.96
C SER A 126 7.30 5.55 2.17
N LEU A 127 6.62 6.63 2.56
CA LEU A 127 5.64 6.58 3.65
C LEU A 127 4.44 5.68 3.30
N ILE A 128 3.97 5.68 2.05
CA ILE A 128 2.92 4.72 1.62
C ILE A 128 3.42 3.29 1.78
N ILE A 129 4.64 3.01 1.32
CA ILE A 129 5.25 1.68 1.41
C ILE A 129 5.35 1.24 2.88
N GLN A 130 5.83 2.10 3.77
CA GLN A 130 5.97 1.82 5.20
C GLN A 130 4.62 1.53 5.89
N ASN A 131 3.51 2.09 5.39
CA ASN A 131 2.18 1.79 5.91
C ASN A 131 1.55 0.55 5.25
N LEU A 132 2.01 0.14 4.06
CA LEU A 132 1.59 -1.10 3.40
C LEU A 132 2.32 -2.34 3.93
N GLU A 133 3.61 -2.21 4.26
CA GLU A 133 4.45 -3.35 4.69
C GLU A 133 3.85 -4.13 5.88
N PRO A 134 3.33 -3.50 6.95
CA PRO A 134 2.74 -4.22 8.08
C PRO A 134 1.48 -5.03 7.75
N LEU A 135 0.78 -4.69 6.65
CA LEU A 135 -0.41 -5.40 6.20
C LEU A 135 -0.06 -6.70 5.46
N LEU A 136 1.23 -6.96 5.24
CA LEU A 136 1.74 -8.17 4.62
C LEU A 136 2.51 -8.98 5.67
N SER A 137 2.51 -10.31 5.54
CA SER A 137 3.42 -11.12 6.35
C SER A 137 4.87 -10.82 5.98
N GLN A 138 5.78 -10.87 6.97
CA GLN A 138 7.20 -10.64 6.74
C GLN A 138 7.77 -11.56 5.64
N GLU A 139 7.42 -12.84 5.66
CA GLU A 139 7.79 -13.80 4.62
C GLU A 139 7.35 -13.33 3.22
N ARG A 140 6.15 -12.78 3.10
CA ARG A 140 5.63 -12.25 1.84
C ARG A 140 6.40 -11.01 1.41
N VAL A 141 6.69 -10.08 2.33
CA VAL A 141 7.52 -8.89 2.07
C VAL A 141 8.91 -9.30 1.54
N ASP A 142 9.55 -10.27 2.19
CA ASP A 142 10.88 -10.77 1.83
C ASP A 142 10.87 -11.41 0.43
N ASN A 143 9.90 -12.28 0.17
CA ASN A 143 9.74 -12.96 -1.12
C ASN A 143 9.49 -11.96 -2.27
N LEU A 144 8.62 -10.96 -2.07
CA LEU A 144 8.33 -9.95 -3.09
C LEU A 144 9.52 -9.03 -3.32
N THR A 145 10.27 -8.69 -2.27
CA THR A 145 11.47 -7.87 -2.38
C THR A 145 12.59 -8.60 -3.11
N ALA A 146 12.78 -9.89 -2.82
CA ALA A 146 13.71 -10.74 -3.55
C ALA A 146 13.35 -10.83 -5.04
N PHE A 147 12.07 -11.08 -5.35
CA PHE A 147 11.56 -11.09 -6.72
C PHE A 147 11.85 -9.78 -7.47
N LEU A 148 11.64 -8.63 -6.83
CA LEU A 148 11.90 -7.32 -7.44
C LEU A 148 13.39 -6.99 -7.62
N ALA A 149 14.28 -7.69 -6.92
CA ALA A 149 15.72 -7.51 -7.05
C ALA A 149 16.32 -8.33 -8.20
N GLU A 150 15.59 -9.31 -8.73
CA GLU A 150 16.05 -10.14 -9.84
C GLU A 150 16.05 -9.35 -11.16
N PRO A 151 17.12 -9.43 -11.98
CA PRO A 151 17.13 -8.86 -13.31
C PRO A 151 16.01 -9.47 -14.16
N LEU A 152 15.31 -8.64 -14.94
CA LEU A 152 14.41 -9.15 -15.98
C LEU A 152 15.27 -9.77 -17.09
N GLU A 153 15.26 -11.10 -17.17
CA GLU A 153 15.90 -11.87 -18.26
C GLU A 153 15.17 -11.68 -19.61
#